data_AF-A0A0J5S7I3-F1
#
_entry.id   AF-A0A0J5S7I3-F1
#
_cell.length_a   1.000
_cell.length_b   1.000
_cell.length_c   1.000
_cell.angle_alpha   90.00
_cell.angle_beta   90.00
_cell.angle_gamma   90.00
#
_symmetry.space_group_name_H-M   'P 1'
#
loop_
_entity.id
_entity.type
_entity.pdbx_description
1 polymer ?
#
loop_
_entity_poly.entity_id
_entity_poly.type
_entity_poly.pdbx_seq_one_letter_code
_entity_poly.pdbx_strand_id
1 'polypeptide(L)'
;MSERTVVAVPRKSVGLSLVLTFFFGSLGMLYSTVAGALIMIAIEFVVGFLTFGIGLFFTHIVCMIWGAVAASNYNTRIFGH
;
A
#
# COMPACT_ATOMS: atom_id res chain seq x y z
N MET A 1 -23.99 -32.02 -14.96
CA MET A 1 -23.77 -30.65 -15.46
C MET A 1 -22.92 -29.96 -14.41
N SER A 2 -21.61 -29.78 -14.65
CA SER A 2 -20.73 -29.13 -13.66
C SER A 2 -20.98 -27.63 -13.71
N GLU A 3 -21.61 -27.07 -12.68
CA GLU A 3 -21.83 -25.63 -12.56
C GLU A 3 -20.48 -24.92 -12.41
N ARG A 4 -20.16 -24.01 -13.34
CA ARG A 4 -18.91 -23.25 -13.33
C ARG A 4 -19.17 -21.91 -12.65
N THR A 5 -18.92 -21.84 -11.35
CA THR A 5 -19.04 -20.58 -10.61
C THR A 5 -17.88 -19.65 -11.00
N VAL A 6 -18.18 -18.55 -11.68
CA VAL A 6 -17.20 -17.51 -12.02
C VAL A 6 -17.15 -16.52 -10.87
N VAL A 7 -16.05 -16.51 -10.11
CA VAL A 7 -15.82 -15.52 -9.05
C VAL A 7 -15.14 -14.30 -9.66
N ALA A 8 -15.88 -13.19 -9.78
CA ALA A 8 -15.31 -11.91 -10.17
C ALA A 8 -14.53 -11.31 -8.99
N VAL A 9 -13.20 -11.38 -9.05
CA VAL A 9 -12.35 -10.74 -8.04
C VAL A 9 -12.28 -9.23 -8.35
N PRO A 10 -12.42 -8.33 -7.36
CA PRO A 10 -12.28 -6.89 -7.61
C PRO A 10 -10.80 -6.48 -7.74
N ARG A 11 -10.52 -5.57 -8.68
CA ARG A 11 -9.22 -4.90 -8.84
C ARG A 11 -9.02 -3.77 -7.82
N LYS A 12 -7.80 -3.63 -7.28
CA LYS A 12 -7.42 -2.48 -6.45
C LYS A 12 -7.01 -1.30 -7.32
N SER A 13 -7.41 -0.08 -6.95
CA SER A 13 -7.06 1.14 -7.70
C SER A 13 -5.70 1.69 -7.25
N VAL A 14 -4.73 1.71 -8.17
CA VAL A 14 -3.39 2.28 -7.91
C VAL A 14 -3.49 3.79 -7.64
N GLY A 15 -4.36 4.51 -8.38
CA GLY A 15 -4.57 5.94 -8.17
C GLY A 15 -5.15 6.25 -6.79
N LEU A 16 -6.12 5.45 -6.32
CA LEU A 16 -6.67 5.63 -4.98
C LEU A 16 -5.63 5.34 -3.90
N SER A 17 -4.79 4.31 -4.11
CA SER A 17 -3.65 4.05 -3.21
C SER A 17 -2.72 5.25 -3.13
N LEU A 18 -2.34 5.85 -4.27
CA LEU A 18 -1.43 6.99 -4.30
C LEU A 18 -2.00 8.20 -3.57
N VAL A 19 -3.28 8.52 -3.82
CA VAL A 19 -3.98 9.62 -3.13
C VAL A 19 -3.99 9.37 -1.62
N LEU A 20 -4.35 8.17 -1.18
CA LEU A 20 -4.35 7.84 0.25
C LEU A 20 -2.96 7.93 0.87
N THR A 21 -1.93 7.38 0.22
CA THR A 21 -0.55 7.44 0.72
C THR A 21 0.02 8.85 0.68
N PHE A 22 -0.43 9.70 -0.24
CA PHE A 22 0.01 11.09 -0.32
C PHE A 22 -0.50 11.92 0.87
N PHE A 23 -1.77 11.74 1.26
CA PHE A 23 -2.34 12.46 2.40
C PHE A 23 -1.98 11.84 3.75
N PHE A 24 -1.84 10.52 3.82
CA PHE A 24 -1.75 9.78 5.09
C PHE A 24 -0.48 8.93 5.26
N GLY A 25 0.45 8.93 4.30
CA GLY A 25 1.71 8.20 4.39
C GLY A 25 1.50 6.69 4.50
N SER A 26 2.03 6.10 5.58
CA SER A 26 1.90 4.67 5.87
C SER A 26 0.45 4.22 6.12
N LEU A 27 -0.40 5.07 6.69
CA LEU A 27 -1.83 4.77 6.89
C LEU A 27 -2.55 4.59 5.54
N GLY A 28 -2.14 5.36 4.52
CA GLY A 28 -2.66 5.21 3.17
C GLY A 28 -2.34 3.85 2.54
N MET A 29 -1.27 3.19 2.99
CA MET A 29 -0.91 1.85 2.52
C MET A 29 -1.89 0.78 2.98
N LEU A 30 -2.71 1.00 4.02
CA LEU A 30 -3.69 0.03 4.50
C LEU A 30 -4.70 -0.39 3.42
N TYR A 31 -4.97 0.47 2.44
CA TYR A 31 -5.80 0.14 1.28
C TYR A 31 -5.14 -0.94 0.39
N SER A 32 -3.83 -0.86 0.22
CA SER A 32 -3.07 -1.70 -0.70
C SER A 32 -2.49 -2.93 0.00
N THR A 33 -1.89 -2.77 1.17
CA THR A 33 -1.23 -3.81 1.97
C THR A 33 -1.29 -3.51 3.47
N VAL A 34 -1.90 -4.41 4.25
CA VAL A 34 -1.95 -4.29 5.71
C VAL A 34 -0.59 -4.56 6.33
N ALA A 35 0.10 -5.63 5.91
CA ALA A 35 1.42 -5.99 6.44
C ALA A 35 2.47 -4.90 6.16
N GLY A 36 2.48 -4.36 4.94
CA GLY A 36 3.40 -3.28 4.58
C GLY A 36 3.14 -1.99 5.37
N ALA A 37 1.87 -1.64 5.57
CA ALA A 37 1.51 -0.49 6.40
C ALA A 37 1.99 -0.63 7.85
N LEU A 38 1.80 -1.80 8.47
CA LEU A 38 2.27 -2.05 9.84
C LEU A 38 3.80 -1.95 9.97
N ILE A 39 4.54 -2.46 8.99
CA ILE A 39 6.01 -2.33 8.95
C ILE A 39 6.41 -0.86 8.84
N MET A 40 5.78 -0.11 7.94
CA MET A 40 6.10 1.31 7.74
C MET A 40 5.73 2.17 8.95
N ILE A 41 4.63 1.89 9.65
CA ILE A 41 4.26 2.58 10.90
C ILE A 41 5.34 2.36 11.97
N ALA A 42 5.83 1.13 12.12
CA ALA A 42 6.92 0.84 13.07
C ALA A 42 8.21 1.57 12.70
N ILE A 43 8.56 1.62 11.40
CA ILE A 43 9.72 2.36 10.90
C ILE A 43 9.55 3.86 11.13
N GLU A 44 8.39 4.43 10.82
CA GLU A 44 8.09 5.85 11.04
C GLU A 44 8.17 6.23 12.52
N PHE A 45 7.78 5.33 13.43
CA PHE A 45 7.92 5.58 14.86
C PHE A 45 9.40 5.68 15.27
N VAL A 46 10.23 4.75 14.81
CA VAL A 46 11.69 4.74 15.08
C VAL A 46 12.36 5.94 14.42
N VAL A 47 12.13 6.16 13.12
CA VAL A 47 12.71 7.26 12.35
C VAL A 47 12.24 8.60 12.90
N GLY A 48 10.94 8.76 13.18
CA GLY A 48 10.38 9.97 13.77
C GLY A 48 11.00 10.31 15.12
N PHE A 49 11.20 9.29 15.97
CA PHE A 49 11.86 9.46 17.27
C PHE A 49 13.34 9.86 17.14
N LEU A 50 14.12 9.19 16.29
CA LEU A 50 15.56 9.48 16.13
C LEU A 50 15.84 10.78 15.37
N THR A 51 15.00 11.14 14.40
CA THR A 51 15.23 12.28 13.50
C THR A 51 14.41 13.52 13.87
N PHE A 52 13.68 13.47 15.00
CA PHE A 52 12.71 14.50 15.39
C PHE A 52 11.72 14.85 14.26
N GLY A 53 11.30 13.84 13.48
CA GLY A 53 10.32 13.98 12.41
C GLY A 53 10.85 14.36 11.03
N ILE A 54 12.13 14.74 10.88
CA ILE A 54 12.68 15.11 9.55
C ILE A 54 12.71 13.90 8.60
N GLY A 55 13.03 12.71 9.12
CA GLY A 55 13.05 11.48 8.35
C GLY A 55 11.68 11.06 7.83
N LEU A 56 10.59 11.57 8.43
CA LEU A 56 9.23 11.24 8.00
C LEU A 56 8.94 11.71 6.57
N PHE A 57 9.58 12.78 6.11
CA PHE A 57 9.42 13.26 4.74
C PHE A 57 9.90 12.22 3.72
N PHE A 58 11.02 11.53 4.02
CA PHE A 58 11.56 10.48 3.17
C PHE A 58 10.74 9.20 3.25
N THR A 59 10.34 8.79 4.46
CA THR A 59 9.49 7.59 4.62
C THR A 59 8.13 7.77 3.93
N HIS A 60 7.60 9.00 3.89
CA HIS A 60 6.37 9.33 3.19
C HIS A 60 6.45 9.05 1.68
N ILE A 61 7.55 9.43 1.03
CA ILE A 61 7.78 9.11 -0.40
C ILE A 61 7.88 7.60 -0.61
N VAL A 62 8.57 6.90 0.29
CA VAL A 62 8.68 5.43 0.25
C VAL A 62 7.30 4.77 0.37
N CYS A 63 6.45 5.26 1.27
CA CYS A 63 5.07 4.79 1.44
C CYS A 63 4.25 4.96 0.15
N MET A 64 4.39 6.07 -0.57
CA MET A 64 3.68 6.28 -1.85
C MET A 64 4.09 5.26 -2.92
N ILE A 65 5.39 5.07 -3.12
CA ILE A 65 5.90 4.12 -4.11
C ILE A 65 5.47 2.70 -3.74
N TRP A 66 5.65 2.31 -2.48
CA TRP A 66 5.29 0.97 -2.03
C TRP A 66 3.78 0.74 -2.10
N GLY A 67 2.95 1.70 -1.70
CA GLY A 67 1.49 1.62 -1.83
C GLY A 67 1.06 1.36 -3.27
N ALA A 68 1.62 2.12 -4.22
CA ALA A 68 1.35 1.95 -5.65
C ALA A 68 1.79 0.58 -6.18
N VAL A 69 3.00 0.14 -5.82
CA VAL A 69 3.54 -1.16 -6.20
C VAL A 69 2.71 -2.30 -5.60
N ALA A 70 2.27 -2.19 -4.35
CA ALA A 70 1.43 -3.18 -3.69
C ALA A 70 0.06 -3.31 -4.36
N ALA A 71 -0.57 -2.19 -4.74
CA ALA A 71 -1.82 -2.19 -5.49
C ALA A 71 -1.66 -2.81 -6.89
N SER A 72 -0.57 -2.49 -7.59
CA SER A 72 -0.27 -3.05 -8.91
C SER A 72 0.01 -4.56 -8.83
N ASN A 73 0.85 -4.99 -7.90
CA ASN A 73 1.20 -6.41 -7.70
C ASN A 73 -0.03 -7.24 -7.31
N TYR A 74 -0.95 -6.69 -6.51
CA TYR A 74 -2.23 -7.37 -6.22
C TYR A 74 -3.03 -7.64 -7.50
N ASN A 75 -3.12 -6.66 -8.40
CA ASN A 75 -3.83 -6.82 -9.67
C ASN A 75 -3.11 -7.83 -10.58
N THR A 76 -1.79 -7.74 -10.71
CA THR A 76 -1.01 -8.67 -11.55
C THR A 76 -1.08 -10.11 -11.03
N ARG A 77 -1.10 -10.33 -9.72
CA ARG A 77 -1.24 -11.69 -9.15
C ARG A 77 -2.57 -12.37 -9.46
N ILE A 78 -3.62 -11.58 -9.69
CA ILE A 78 -4.99 -12.09 -9.86
C ILE A 78 -5.40 -12.12 -11.32
N PHE A 79 -4.94 -11.15 -12.13
CA PHE A 79 -5.33 -10.98 -13.53
C PHE A 79 -4.16 -11.08 -14.52
N GLY A 80 -2.94 -11.23 -14.03
CA GLY A 80 -1.76 -11.42 -14.88
C GLY A 80 -1.79 -12.81 -15.52
N HIS A 81 -2.03 -12.82 -16.82
CA HIS A 81 -1.65 -13.92 -17.72
C HIS A 81 -0.13 -13.94 -17.91
#